data_AF-K1T538-F1
#
_entry.id   AF-K1T538-F1
#
_cell.length_a   1.000
_cell.length_b   1.000
_cell.length_c   1.000
_cell.angle_alpha   90.00
_cell.angle_beta   90.00
_cell.angle_gamma   90.00
#
_symmetry.space_group_name_H-M   'P 1'
#
loop_
_entity.id
_entity.type
_entity.pdbx_description
1 polymer ?
#
loop_
_entity_poly.entity_id
_entity_poly.type
_entity_poly.pdbx_seq_one_letter_code
_entity_poly.pdbx_strand_id
1 'polypeptide(L)' 'MKMMSLAKELSSNTYPGRGIVIGRSGDGKYAVTAYFIMGRSENSRNRVFVEDGEG' A
#
# COMPACT_ATOMS: atom_id res chain seq x y z
N MET A 1 19.84 9.66 6.00
CA MET A 1 18.98 8.46 6.00
C MET A 1 19.33 7.60 4.80
N LYS A 2 19.36 6.27 4.96
CA LYS A 2 19.59 5.34 3.85
C LYS A 2 18.30 5.24 3.03
N MET A 3 18.39 5.37 1.72
CA MET A 3 17.24 5.18 0.84
C MET A 3 16.87 3.69 0.83
N MET A 4 15.67 3.36 1.31
CA MET A 4 15.18 1.98 1.39
C MET A 4 14.33 1.66 0.16
N SER A 5 14.48 0.44 -0.36
CA SER A 5 13.61 -0.06 -1.43
C SER A 5 12.28 -0.50 -0.83
N LEU A 6 11.19 0.20 -1.16
CA LEU A 6 9.84 -0.18 -0.72
C LEU A 6 9.48 -1.61 -1.14
N ALA A 7 9.83 -2.00 -2.37
CA ALA A 7 9.56 -3.34 -2.87
C ALA A 7 10.26 -4.41 -2.02
N LYS A 8 11.50 -4.17 -1.60
CA LYS A 8 12.23 -5.08 -0.72
C LYS A 8 11.58 -5.15 0.67
N GLU A 9 11.17 -4.02 1.21
CA GLU A 9 10.55 -3.96 2.54
C GLU A 9 9.23 -4.74 2.57
N LEU A 10 8.36 -4.52 1.58
CA LEU A 10 7.06 -5.18 1.51
C LEU A 10 7.16 -6.67 1.20
N SER A 11 8.13 -7.09 0.37
CA SER A 11 8.28 -8.51 0.01
C SER A 11 8.98 -9.34 1.08
N SER A 12 9.84 -8.74 1.90
CA SER A 12 10.53 -9.44 2.99
C SER A 12 9.66 -9.67 4.23
N ASN A 13 8.50 -9.04 4.30
CA ASN A 13 7.57 -9.14 5.42
C ASN A 13 6.21 -9.67 4.93
N THR A 14 5.83 -10.87 5.37
CA THR A 14 4.54 -11.49 5.01
C THR A 14 3.32 -10.74 5.55
N TYR A 15 3.52 -9.81 6.48
CA TYR A 15 2.49 -8.90 6.96
C TYR A 15 3.06 -7.50 7.25
N PRO A 16 3.18 -6.63 6.23
CA PRO A 16 3.68 -5.27 6.41
C PRO A 16 2.64 -4.33 7.06
N GLY A 17 1.40 -4.80 7.23
CA GLY A 17 0.31 -4.02 7.83
C GLY A 17 -0.40 -3.15 6.81
N ARG A 18 -0.54 -1.86 7.12
CA ARG A 18 -1.20 -0.87 6.28
C ARG A 18 -0.19 0.21 5.94
N GLY A 19 -0.25 0.77 4.75
CA GLY A 19 0.70 1.80 4.34
C GLY A 19 0.13 2.78 3.35
N ILE A 20 0.71 3.98 3.36
CA ILE A 20 0.50 5.02 2.36
C ILE A 20 1.84 5.33 1.72
N VAL A 21 1.84 5.45 0.40
CA VAL A 21 2.99 5.81 -0.41
C VAL A 21 2.64 7.10 -1.11
N ILE A 22 3.47 8.12 -0.96
CA ILE A 22 3.29 9.42 -1.59
C ILE A 22 4.54 9.71 -2.41
N GLY A 23 4.36 10.13 -3.65
CA GLY A 23 5.46 10.40 -4.56
C GLY A 23 4.99 11.15 -5.79
N ARG A 24 5.78 11.02 -6.85
CA ARG A 24 5.47 11.57 -8.17
C ARG A 24 5.50 10.46 -9.21
N SER A 25 4.80 10.67 -10.32
CA SER A 25 4.91 9.82 -11.51
C SER A 25 6.35 9.77 -12.03
N GLY A 26 6.68 8.76 -12.85
CA GLY A 26 8.03 8.59 -13.39
C GLY A 26 8.54 9.78 -14.21
N ASP A 27 7.63 10.53 -14.84
CA ASP A 27 7.90 11.80 -15.55
C ASP A 27 7.89 13.03 -14.63
N GLY A 28 7.59 12.87 -13.34
CA GLY A 28 7.56 13.93 -12.33
C GLY A 28 6.35 14.87 -12.40
N LYS A 29 5.44 14.69 -13.37
CA LYS A 29 4.35 15.65 -13.66
C LYS A 29 3.17 15.56 -12.70
N TYR A 30 2.91 14.38 -12.15
CA TYR A 30 1.75 14.11 -11.32
C TYR A 30 2.18 13.75 -9.90
N ALA A 31 1.48 14.28 -8.90
CA ALA A 31 1.52 13.73 -7.56
C ALA A 31 0.79 12.39 -7.56
N VAL A 32 1.38 11.38 -6.92
CA VAL A 32 0.83 10.03 -6.84
C VAL A 32 0.74 9.63 -5.38
N THR A 33 -0.45 9.16 -5.00
CA THR A 33 -0.70 8.56 -3.69
C THR A 33 -1.23 7.15 -3.89
N ALA A 34 -0.63 6.18 -3.22
CA ALA A 34 -1.12 4.82 -3.16
C ALA A 34 -1.38 4.44 -1.70
N TYR A 35 -2.51 3.80 -1.44
CA TYR A 35 -2.86 3.27 -0.12
C TYR A 35 -3.09 1.76 -0.24
N PHE A 36 -2.64 1.01 0.75
CA PHE A 36 -2.87 -0.42 0.81
C PHE A 36 -3.21 -0.90 2.22
N ILE A 37 -4.06 -1.92 2.27
CA ILE A 37 -4.36 -2.69 3.47
C ILE A 37 -3.91 -4.13 3.27
N MET A 38 -3.39 -4.74 4.32
CA MET A 38 -3.12 -6.18 4.36
C MET A 38 -3.82 -6.82 5.56
N GLY A 39 -4.22 -8.08 5.39
CA GLY A 39 -4.80 -8.94 6.44
C GLY A 39 -3.80 -9.97 6.98
N ARG A 40 -3.86 -10.24 8.29
CA ARG A 40 -3.06 -11.29 8.97
C ARG A 40 -3.67 -12.68 8.79
N SER A 41 -4.99 -12.76 8.94
CA SER A 41 -5.79 -13.98 8.77
C SER A 41 -6.52 -13.96 7.43
N GLU A 42 -6.96 -15.13 6.98
CA GLU A 42 -7.82 -15.31 5.80
C GLU A 42 -9.02 -14.35 5.82
N ASN A 43 -9.79 -14.33 6.91
CA ASN A 43 -10.94 -13.43 7.03
C ASN A 43 -10.56 -11.94 6.93
N SER A 44 -9.40 -11.55 7.47
CA SER A 44 -8.94 -10.16 7.38
C SER A 44 -8.39 -9.77 6.00
N ARG A 45 -8.06 -10.76 5.15
CA ARG A 45 -7.63 -10.56 3.77
C ARG A 45 -8.81 -10.38 2.81
N ASN A 46 -10.03 -10.73 3.22
CA ASN A 46 -11.26 -10.52 2.46
C ASN A 46 -11.76 -9.05 2.45
N ARG A 47 -10.92 -8.10 2.88
CA ARG A 47 -11.28 -6.67 2.83
C ARG A 47 -10.97 -6.11 1.46
N VAL A 48 -11.97 -5.53 0.83
CA VAL A 48 -11.86 -4.82 -0.44
C VAL A 48 -12.19 -3.35 -0.25
N PHE A 49 -11.59 -2.50 -1.08
CA PHE A 49 -11.99 -1.10 -1.15
C PHE A 49 -13.28 -1.02 -1.95
N VAL A 50 -14.27 -0.35 -1.38
CA VAL A 50 -15.53 0.01 -2.03
C VAL A 50 -15.67 1.52 -2.01
N GLU A 51 -16.47 2.05 -2.93
CA GLU A 51 -16.84 3.45 -2.90
C GLU A 51 -17.75 3.73 -1.70
N ASP A 52 -17.76 4.98 -1.25
CA ASP A 52 -18.61 5.38 -0.13
C ASP A 52 -20.09 5.16 -0.49
N GLY A 53 -20.81 4.44 0.37
CA GLY A 53 -22.21 4.01 0.14
C GLY A 53 -22.40 2.60 -0.45
N GLU A 54 -21.33 1.91 -0.88
CA GLU A 54 -21.39 0.56 -1.50
C GLU A 54 -20.94 -0.56 -0.54
N GLY A 55 -20.89 -0.30 0.77
CA GLY A 55 -20.31 -1.17 1.80
C GLY A 55 -21.24 -2.13 2.51
#